data_AF-A0A220VE56-F1
#
_entry.id   AF-A0A220VE56-F1
#
_cell.length_a   1.000
_cell.length_b   1.000
_cell.length_c   1.000
_cell.angle_alpha   90.00
_cell.angle_beta   90.00
_cell.angle_gamma   90.00
#
_symmetry.space_group_name_H-M   'P 1'
#
loop_
_entity.id
_entity.type
_entity.pdbx_description
1 polymer ?
#
loop_
_entity_poly.entity_id
_entity_poly.type
_entity_poly.pdbx_seq_one_letter_code
_entity_poly.pdbx_strand_id
1 'polypeptide(L)'
;MKLFFLVEREIKENKMNFKIPLIIGILSILFNFTASWKNQDFIYESNSTNLFISNHIISGISSNFAFDLSGVLFLFLFISYISSTLPKERKNGSYMFWRSMPVSNSMHLISKLFYSLIVLPFYCLLLFLSLELSILIKYTLAHWGNIVSQEILSFFIFNLLNFLKNIFFTSIVLFPLASLFLVVSQITKRPIVIVIIASFFIFYSALYFFMEYCMNTCSIIIFPYHLKL
;
A
#
# COMPACT_ATOMS: atom_id res chain seq x y z
N MET A 1 25.00 7.01 12.62
CA MET A 1 25.12 5.59 12.98
C MET A 1 24.03 5.09 13.93
N LYS A 2 23.71 5.79 15.05
CA LYS A 2 22.73 5.31 16.05
C LYS A 2 21.29 5.08 15.55
N LEU A 3 20.78 5.89 14.60
CA LEU A 3 19.39 5.79 14.12
C LEU A 3 19.13 4.51 13.33
N PHE A 4 20.07 4.14 12.45
CA PHE A 4 19.97 2.94 11.62
C PHE A 4 19.80 1.67 12.48
N PHE A 5 20.59 1.52 13.54
CA PHE A 5 20.47 0.39 14.45
C PHE A 5 19.13 0.32 15.17
N LEU A 6 18.54 1.48 15.52
CA LEU A 6 17.21 1.52 16.15
C LEU A 6 16.11 1.09 15.18
N VAL A 7 16.21 1.48 13.91
CA VAL A 7 15.26 1.06 12.86
C VAL A 7 15.42 -0.42 12.53
N GLU A 8 16.65 -0.92 12.42
CA GLU A 8 16.91 -2.35 12.18
C GLU A 8 16.35 -3.22 13.31
N ARG A 9 16.50 -2.76 14.55
CA ARG A 9 15.88 -3.39 15.71
C ARG A 9 14.36 -3.43 15.59
N GLU A 10 13.73 -2.34 15.22
CA GLU A 10 12.27 -2.31 15.06
C GLU A 10 11.76 -3.26 13.97
N ILE A 11 12.47 -3.37 12.85
CA ILE A 11 12.15 -4.32 11.78
C ILE A 11 12.22 -5.75 12.35
N LYS A 12 13.24 -6.05 13.15
CA LYS A 12 13.42 -7.37 13.78
C LYS A 12 12.41 -7.67 14.88
N GLU A 13 11.94 -6.68 15.63
CA GLU A 13 10.93 -6.86 16.68
C GLU A 13 9.52 -7.01 16.07
N ASN A 14 9.19 -6.23 15.05
CA ASN A 14 7.87 -6.23 14.40
C ASN A 14 7.84 -7.05 13.11
N LYS A 15 8.39 -8.28 13.14
CA LYS A 15 8.41 -9.19 11.97
C LYS A 15 7.03 -9.45 11.36
N MET A 16 5.97 -9.37 12.16
CA MET A 16 4.59 -9.57 11.69
C MET A 16 4.21 -8.53 10.62
N ASN A 17 4.64 -7.27 10.78
CA ASN A 17 4.31 -6.20 9.85
C ASN A 17 4.94 -6.39 8.47
N PHE A 18 6.04 -7.15 8.39
CA PHE A 18 6.63 -7.57 7.13
C PHE A 18 5.96 -8.82 6.55
N LYS A 19 5.62 -9.79 7.41
CA LYS A 19 4.99 -11.05 6.97
C LYS A 19 3.58 -10.85 6.41
N ILE A 20 2.80 -9.91 6.95
CA ILE A 20 1.41 -9.67 6.52
C ILE A 20 1.34 -9.24 5.04
N PRO A 21 2.03 -8.16 4.59
CA PRO A 21 2.10 -7.80 3.18
C PRO A 21 2.58 -8.95 2.30
N LEU A 22 3.57 -9.71 2.76
CA LEU A 22 4.17 -10.78 1.97
C LEU A 22 3.16 -11.92 1.72
N ILE A 23 2.45 -12.36 2.76
CA ILE A 23 1.41 -13.40 2.64
C ILE A 23 0.29 -12.92 1.73
N ILE A 24 -0.17 -11.68 1.92
CA ILE A 24 -1.27 -11.13 1.12
C ILE A 24 -0.84 -10.96 -0.33
N GLY A 25 0.38 -10.48 -0.59
CA GLY A 25 0.94 -10.39 -1.94
C GLY A 25 0.94 -11.75 -2.64
N ILE A 26 1.46 -12.79 -1.99
CA ILE A 26 1.45 -14.16 -2.55
C ILE A 26 0.02 -14.62 -2.84
N LEU A 27 -0.90 -14.43 -1.90
CA LEU A 27 -2.29 -14.88 -2.03
C LEU A 27 -3.03 -14.14 -3.16
N SER A 28 -2.80 -12.85 -3.29
CA SER A 28 -3.37 -12.02 -4.35
C SER A 28 -2.78 -12.34 -5.72
N ILE A 29 -1.48 -12.64 -5.81
CA ILE A 29 -0.86 -13.13 -7.06
C ILE A 29 -1.50 -14.46 -7.46
N LEU A 30 -1.60 -15.42 -6.54
CA LEU A 30 -2.25 -16.70 -6.79
C LEU A 30 -3.70 -16.52 -7.26
N PHE A 31 -4.45 -15.62 -6.60
CA PHE A 31 -5.82 -15.30 -6.97
C PHE A 31 -5.92 -14.70 -8.38
N ASN A 32 -5.01 -13.79 -8.74
CA ASN A 32 -4.97 -13.19 -10.08
C ASN A 32 -4.74 -14.26 -11.16
N PHE A 33 -3.88 -15.25 -10.92
CA PHE A 33 -3.65 -16.34 -11.87
C PHE A 33 -4.85 -17.31 -11.96
N THR A 34 -5.46 -17.70 -10.84
CA THR A 34 -6.58 -18.66 -10.83
C THR A 34 -7.86 -18.08 -11.42
N ALA A 35 -8.18 -16.81 -11.14
CA ALA A 35 -9.35 -16.13 -11.68
C ALA A 35 -9.35 -16.06 -13.22
N SER A 36 -8.17 -16.20 -13.83
CA SER A 36 -7.97 -16.07 -15.27
C SER A 36 -8.23 -17.35 -16.05
N TRP A 37 -7.97 -18.51 -15.44
CA TRP A 37 -8.18 -19.80 -16.09
C TRP A 37 -9.65 -19.98 -16.48
N LYS A 38 -10.58 -19.52 -15.63
CA LYS A 38 -12.02 -19.67 -15.85
C LYS A 38 -12.62 -18.72 -16.90
N ASN A 39 -11.94 -17.63 -17.25
CA ASN A 39 -12.45 -16.61 -18.17
C ASN A 39 -11.99 -16.78 -19.62
N GLN A 40 -11.18 -17.80 -19.92
CA GLN A 40 -10.73 -18.06 -21.29
C GLN A 40 -11.89 -18.46 -22.22
N ASP A 41 -12.97 -19.04 -21.70
CA ASP A 41 -14.11 -19.49 -22.51
C ASP A 41 -14.98 -18.33 -23.05
N PHE A 42 -14.90 -17.13 -22.46
CA PHE A 42 -15.70 -15.95 -22.88
C PHE A 42 -15.01 -15.06 -23.93
N ILE A 43 -13.71 -15.25 -24.19
CA ILE A 43 -12.92 -14.35 -25.04
C ILE A 43 -12.96 -14.78 -26.51
N TYR A 44 -13.25 -16.05 -26.80
CA TYR A 44 -13.22 -16.61 -28.15
C TYR A 44 -14.40 -16.21 -29.06
N GLU A 45 -15.40 -15.49 -28.54
CA GLU A 45 -16.65 -15.20 -29.28
C GLU A 45 -16.84 -13.72 -29.66
N SER A 46 -15.87 -12.83 -29.37
CA SER A 46 -16.02 -11.39 -29.60
C SER A 46 -15.15 -10.87 -30.75
N ASN A 47 -15.77 -10.13 -31.68
CA ASN A 47 -15.13 -9.41 -32.79
C ASN A 47 -13.86 -8.65 -32.34
N SER A 48 -12.85 -8.59 -33.21
CA SER A 48 -11.50 -8.04 -32.94
C SER A 48 -11.49 -6.66 -32.29
N THR A 49 -12.45 -5.77 -32.59
CA THR A 49 -12.57 -4.44 -31.96
C THR A 49 -13.07 -4.48 -30.52
N ASN A 50 -13.92 -5.44 -30.17
CA ASN A 50 -14.44 -5.62 -28.82
C ASN A 50 -13.39 -6.27 -27.90
N LEU A 51 -12.44 -6.99 -28.48
CA LEU A 51 -11.37 -7.69 -27.77
C LEU A 51 -10.32 -6.72 -27.19
N PHE A 52 -9.97 -5.66 -27.92
CA PHE A 52 -9.10 -4.58 -27.40
C PHE A 52 -9.76 -3.77 -26.28
N ILE A 53 -11.05 -3.46 -26.41
CA ILE A 53 -11.82 -2.71 -25.41
C ILE A 53 -12.00 -3.55 -24.14
N SER A 54 -12.34 -4.83 -24.28
CA SER A 54 -12.48 -5.77 -23.17
C SER A 54 -11.17 -5.91 -22.38
N ASN A 55 -10.03 -6.05 -23.08
CA ASN A 55 -8.73 -6.21 -22.44
C ASN A 55 -8.27 -4.96 -21.68
N HIS A 56 -8.52 -3.76 -22.21
CA HIS A 56 -8.25 -2.49 -21.51
C HIS A 56 -9.15 -2.29 -20.27
N ILE A 57 -10.41 -2.73 -20.33
CA ILE A 57 -11.32 -2.69 -19.17
C ILE A 57 -10.85 -3.67 -18.08
N ILE A 58 -10.44 -4.89 -18.46
CA ILE A 58 -9.98 -5.91 -17.51
C ILE A 58 -8.64 -5.52 -16.85
N SER A 59 -7.70 -4.93 -17.59
CA SER A 59 -6.44 -4.41 -17.02
C SER A 59 -6.69 -3.19 -16.12
N GLY A 60 -7.60 -2.29 -16.49
CA GLY A 60 -8.00 -1.16 -15.65
C GLY A 60 -8.67 -1.57 -14.34
N ILE A 61 -9.57 -2.55 -14.38
CA ILE A 61 -10.23 -3.07 -13.18
C ILE A 61 -9.22 -3.74 -12.24
N SER A 62 -8.34 -4.59 -12.77
CA SER A 62 -7.35 -5.32 -11.95
C SER A 62 -6.29 -4.41 -11.33
N SER A 63 -5.85 -3.37 -12.02
CA SER A 63 -4.92 -2.37 -11.47
C SER A 63 -5.56 -1.52 -10.38
N ASN A 64 -6.83 -1.13 -10.53
CA ASN A 64 -7.56 -0.42 -9.48
C ASN A 64 -7.67 -1.26 -8.20
N PHE A 65 -7.92 -2.57 -8.33
CA PHE A 65 -7.91 -3.48 -7.18
C PHE A 65 -6.55 -3.53 -6.48
N ALA A 66 -5.44 -3.53 -7.23
CA ALA A 66 -4.10 -3.52 -6.65
C ALA A 66 -3.83 -2.23 -5.87
N PHE A 67 -4.28 -1.09 -6.41
CA PHE A 67 -4.19 0.21 -5.78
C PHE A 67 -4.97 0.26 -4.46
N ASP A 68 -6.25 -0.15 -4.47
CA ASP A 68 -7.11 -0.14 -3.29
C ASP A 68 -6.62 -1.07 -2.20
N LEU A 69 -6.26 -2.31 -2.57
CA LEU A 69 -5.77 -3.31 -1.63
C LEU A 69 -4.51 -2.82 -0.91
N SER A 70 -3.52 -2.32 -1.66
CA SER A 70 -2.26 -1.84 -1.09
C SER A 70 -2.43 -0.58 -0.23
N GLY A 71 -3.32 0.34 -0.62
CA GLY A 71 -3.67 1.54 0.16
C GLY A 71 -4.37 1.21 1.47
N VAL A 72 -5.38 0.33 1.46
CA VAL A 72 -6.08 -0.12 2.67
C VAL A 72 -5.13 -0.86 3.61
N LEU A 73 -4.27 -1.72 3.07
CA LEU A 73 -3.26 -2.42 3.86
C LEU A 73 -2.28 -1.46 4.52
N PHE A 74 -1.85 -0.41 3.83
CA PHE A 74 -0.99 0.61 4.42
C PHE A 74 -1.62 1.25 5.65
N LEU A 75 -2.86 1.71 5.53
CA LEU A 75 -3.60 2.32 6.65
C LEU A 75 -3.78 1.34 7.80
N PHE A 76 -4.15 0.10 7.51
CA PHE A 76 -4.31 -0.94 8.52
C PHE A 76 -3.01 -1.22 9.29
N LEU A 77 -1.89 -1.37 8.57
CA LEU A 77 -0.57 -1.60 9.16
C LEU A 77 -0.11 -0.40 9.98
N PHE A 78 -0.35 0.82 9.51
CA PHE A 78 -0.03 2.05 10.22
C PHE A 78 -0.75 2.11 11.58
N ILE A 79 -2.06 1.88 11.60
CA ILE A 79 -2.86 1.87 12.84
C ILE A 79 -2.39 0.77 13.79
N SER A 80 -2.24 -0.46 13.28
CA SER A 80 -1.84 -1.62 14.06
C SER A 80 -0.45 -1.43 14.68
N TYR A 81 0.47 -0.85 13.92
CA TYR A 81 1.81 -0.53 14.40
C TYR A 81 1.76 0.58 15.47
N ILE A 82 1.21 1.76 15.15
CA ILE A 82 1.28 2.92 16.06
C ILE A 82 0.59 2.63 17.40
N SER A 83 -0.54 1.93 17.37
CA SER A 83 -1.31 1.57 18.58
C SER A 83 -0.58 0.56 19.47
N SER A 84 0.20 -0.35 18.87
CA SER A 84 0.78 -1.46 19.60
C SER A 84 2.23 -1.23 20.05
N THR A 85 2.98 -0.33 19.40
CA THR A 85 4.43 -0.15 19.65
C THR A 85 4.78 0.21 21.10
N LEU A 86 4.31 1.34 21.61
CA LEU A 86 4.63 1.83 22.95
C LEU A 86 4.00 0.99 24.07
N PRO A 87 2.74 0.51 23.95
CA PRO A 87 2.18 -0.38 24.96
C PRO A 87 2.91 -1.72 25.04
N LYS A 88 3.36 -2.29 23.91
CA LYS A 88 4.15 -3.53 23.89
C LYS A 88 5.49 -3.36 24.63
N GLU A 89 6.21 -2.27 24.39
CA GLU A 89 7.49 -2.01 25.08
C GLU A 89 7.35 -1.83 26.60
N ARG A 90 6.25 -1.23 27.06
CA ARG A 90 5.95 -1.09 28.50
C ARG A 90 5.66 -2.45 29.13
N LYS A 91 4.90 -3.30 28.44
CA LYS A 91 4.58 -4.66 28.91
C LYS A 91 5.82 -5.55 28.98
N ASN A 92 6.73 -5.41 28.01
CA ASN A 92 7.93 -6.23 27.91
C ASN A 92 9.08 -5.72 28.81
N GLY A 93 8.90 -4.62 29.54
CA GLY A 93 9.94 -4.01 30.38
C GLY A 93 11.12 -3.39 29.60
N SER A 94 11.16 -3.58 28.27
CA SER A 94 12.22 -3.09 27.38
C SER A 94 12.37 -1.57 27.46
N TYR A 95 11.30 -0.84 27.77
CA TYR A 95 11.36 0.60 27.97
C TYR A 95 12.38 1.03 29.06
N MET A 96 12.44 0.31 30.19
CA MET A 96 13.39 0.65 31.27
C MET A 96 14.83 0.32 30.87
N PHE A 97 15.02 -0.76 30.11
CA PHE A 97 16.31 -1.13 29.55
C PHE A 97 16.85 -0.05 28.61
N TRP A 98 16.04 0.45 27.68
CA TRP A 98 16.48 1.51 26.76
C TRP A 98 16.77 2.83 27.45
N ARG A 99 16.07 3.13 28.55
CA ARG A 99 16.36 4.31 29.38
C ARG A 99 17.70 4.23 30.10
N SER A 100 18.21 3.02 30.33
CA SER A 100 19.54 2.80 30.91
C SER A 100 20.68 2.84 29.87
N MET A 101 20.35 2.78 28.58
CA MET A 101 21.31 2.94 27.50
C MET A 101 21.56 4.43 27.19
N PRO A 102 22.75 4.81 26.69
CA PRO A 102 23.09 6.19 26.32
C PRO A 102 22.44 6.60 24.99
N VAL A 103 21.11 6.48 24.92
CA VAL A 103 20.25 6.81 23.79
C VAL A 103 19.27 7.88 24.24
N SER A 104 19.17 8.99 23.50
CA SER A 104 18.22 10.05 23.84
C SER A 104 16.78 9.59 23.58
N ASN A 105 15.86 10.01 24.45
CA ASN A 105 14.43 9.70 24.33
C ASN A 105 13.83 10.18 22.99
N SER A 106 14.33 11.30 22.46
CA SER A 106 13.92 11.82 21.15
C SER A 106 14.30 10.88 20.01
N MET A 107 15.49 10.26 20.06
CA MET A 107 15.96 9.32 19.04
C MET A 107 15.05 8.08 18.96
N HIS A 108 14.53 7.62 20.10
CA HIS A 108 13.61 6.48 20.18
C HIS A 108 12.22 6.79 19.63
N LEU A 109 11.76 8.04 19.72
CA LEU A 109 10.50 8.47 19.09
C LEU A 109 10.68 8.64 17.58
N ILE A 110 11.81 9.21 17.15
CA ILE A 110 12.12 9.42 15.74
C ILE A 110 12.24 8.08 15.00
N SER A 111 12.82 7.04 15.62
CA SER A 111 12.89 5.71 14.99
C SER A 111 11.51 5.13 14.69
N LYS A 112 10.54 5.33 15.59
CA LYS A 112 9.14 4.88 15.41
C LYS A 112 8.42 5.62 14.31
N LEU A 113 8.59 6.94 14.29
CA LEU A 113 8.05 7.78 13.22
C LEU A 113 8.63 7.34 11.87
N PHE A 114 9.95 7.23 11.78
CA PHE A 114 10.64 6.81 10.57
C PHE A 114 10.15 5.44 10.08
N TYR A 115 10.00 4.47 10.98
CA TYR A 115 9.46 3.16 10.63
C TYR A 115 8.03 3.27 10.08
N SER A 116 7.14 4.00 10.76
CA SER A 116 5.74 4.14 10.33
C SER A 116 5.55 4.87 9.00
N LEU A 117 6.44 5.81 8.67
CA LEU A 117 6.27 6.75 7.55
C LEU A 117 7.10 6.42 6.31
N ILE A 118 8.15 5.60 6.45
CA ILE A 118 9.05 5.25 5.34
C ILE A 118 9.09 3.73 5.16
N VAL A 119 9.27 2.97 6.24
CA VAL A 119 9.42 1.52 6.15
C VAL A 119 8.09 0.83 5.81
N LEU A 120 6.99 1.21 6.48
CA LEU A 120 5.65 0.70 6.15
C LEU A 120 5.20 0.97 4.70
N PRO A 121 5.24 2.23 4.19
CA PRO A 121 4.82 2.48 2.82
C PRO A 121 5.72 1.80 1.79
N PHE A 122 7.01 1.61 2.09
CA PHE A 122 7.91 0.84 1.25
C PHE A 122 7.44 -0.62 1.08
N TYR A 123 6.95 -1.26 2.14
CA TYR A 123 6.39 -2.61 2.02
C TYR A 123 5.11 -2.66 1.20
N CYS A 124 4.24 -1.66 1.34
CA CYS A 124 3.03 -1.54 0.53
C CYS A 124 3.36 -1.29 -0.96
N LEU A 125 4.44 -0.57 -1.24
CA LEU A 125 4.96 -0.39 -2.59
C LEU A 125 5.47 -1.68 -3.20
N LEU A 126 6.21 -2.50 -2.45
CA LEU A 126 6.59 -3.83 -2.92
C LEU A 126 5.36 -4.69 -3.25
N LEU A 127 4.34 -4.65 -2.38
CA LEU A 127 3.09 -5.37 -2.60
C LEU A 127 2.40 -4.91 -3.89
N PHE A 128 2.19 -3.60 -4.06
CA PHE A 128 1.61 -3.03 -5.27
C PHE A 128 2.40 -3.43 -6.53
N LEU A 129 3.73 -3.30 -6.50
CA LEU A 129 4.59 -3.67 -7.61
C LEU A 129 4.43 -5.16 -7.97
N SER A 130 4.37 -6.04 -6.98
CA SER A 130 4.19 -7.48 -7.21
C SER A 130 2.84 -7.81 -7.86
N LEU A 131 1.79 -7.07 -7.54
CA LEU A 131 0.47 -7.23 -8.15
C LEU A 131 0.46 -6.73 -9.58
N GLU A 132 0.94 -5.51 -9.82
CA GLU A 132 1.03 -4.93 -11.15
C GLU A 132 1.93 -5.77 -12.09
N LEU A 133 3.05 -6.29 -11.57
CA LEU A 133 3.88 -7.23 -12.32
C LEU A 133 3.13 -8.53 -12.64
N SER A 134 2.33 -9.06 -11.71
CA SER A 134 1.53 -10.26 -11.98
C SER A 134 0.49 -10.04 -13.08
N ILE A 135 -0.10 -8.84 -13.13
CA ILE A 135 -1.05 -8.43 -14.18
C ILE A 135 -0.33 -8.30 -15.52
N LEU A 136 0.84 -7.65 -15.54
CA LEU A 136 1.67 -7.50 -16.73
C LEU A 136 2.08 -8.88 -17.29
N ILE A 137 2.61 -9.77 -16.45
CA ILE A 137 3.01 -11.12 -16.82
C ILE A 137 1.81 -11.90 -17.38
N LYS A 138 0.66 -11.83 -16.73
CA LYS A 138 -0.56 -12.48 -17.23
C LYS A 138 -0.93 -11.97 -18.61
N TYR A 139 -0.85 -10.66 -18.85
CA TYR A 139 -1.16 -10.07 -20.14
C TYR A 139 -0.18 -10.54 -21.22
N THR A 140 1.13 -10.56 -20.92
CA THR A 140 2.13 -11.01 -21.89
C THR A 140 1.99 -12.49 -22.23
N LEU A 141 1.65 -13.34 -21.25
CA LEU A 141 1.36 -14.76 -21.49
C LEU A 141 0.10 -14.96 -22.35
N ALA A 142 -0.95 -14.17 -22.11
CA ALA A 142 -2.20 -14.28 -22.86
C ALA A 142 -2.05 -13.85 -24.33
N HIS A 143 -1.06 -13.01 -24.66
CA HIS A 143 -0.81 -12.50 -26.00
C HIS A 143 0.57 -12.94 -26.51
N TRP A 144 0.95 -14.18 -26.18
CA TRP A 144 2.23 -14.76 -26.56
C TRP A 144 2.43 -14.68 -28.07
N GLY A 145 3.52 -14.04 -28.51
CA GLY A 145 3.87 -13.88 -29.92
C GLY A 145 3.48 -12.54 -30.54
N ASN A 146 2.67 -11.73 -29.86
CA ASN A 146 2.44 -10.34 -30.23
C ASN A 146 3.36 -9.41 -29.43
N ILE A 147 3.79 -8.32 -30.05
CA ILE A 147 4.53 -7.25 -29.36
C ILE A 147 3.61 -6.68 -28.29
N VAL A 148 4.06 -6.70 -27.02
CA VAL A 148 3.38 -6.00 -25.93
C VAL A 148 3.13 -4.58 -26.39
N SER A 149 1.86 -4.19 -26.53
CA SER A 149 1.56 -2.86 -27.05
C SER A 149 2.18 -1.81 -26.13
N GLN A 150 2.77 -0.79 -26.75
CA GLN A 150 3.39 0.34 -26.04
C GLN A 150 2.42 0.97 -25.03
N GLU A 151 1.12 0.88 -25.29
CA GLU A 151 0.02 1.32 -24.42
C GLU A 151 0.04 0.64 -23.05
N ILE A 152 0.24 -0.68 -22.96
CA ILE A 152 0.19 -1.42 -21.69
C ILE A 152 1.39 -1.04 -20.81
N LEU A 153 2.58 -0.93 -21.42
CA LEU A 153 3.78 -0.52 -20.69
C LEU A 153 3.63 0.91 -20.16
N SER A 154 3.04 1.80 -20.97
CA SER A 154 2.75 3.17 -20.55
C SER A 154 1.72 3.23 -19.42
N PHE A 155 0.69 2.38 -19.46
CA PHE A 155 -0.33 2.26 -18.42
C PHE A 155 0.27 1.77 -17.10
N PHE A 156 1.11 0.73 -17.13
CA PHE A 156 1.83 0.23 -15.95
C PHE A 156 2.70 1.33 -15.31
N ILE A 157 3.48 2.06 -16.12
CA ILE A 157 4.34 3.14 -15.62
C ILE A 157 3.48 4.28 -15.01
N PHE A 158 2.37 4.64 -15.65
CA PHE A 158 1.45 5.67 -15.15
C PHE A 158 0.84 5.27 -13.80
N ASN A 159 0.39 4.03 -13.65
CA ASN A 159 -0.15 3.52 -12.40
C ASN A 159 0.91 3.49 -11.29
N LEU A 160 2.14 3.07 -11.61
CA LEU A 160 3.25 3.07 -10.67
C LEU A 160 3.57 4.49 -10.17
N LEU A 161 3.62 5.47 -11.08
CA LEU A 161 3.86 6.87 -10.74
C LEU A 161 2.73 7.44 -9.87
N ASN A 162 1.46 7.16 -10.23
CA ASN A 162 0.31 7.56 -9.44
C ASN A 162 0.35 6.95 -8.04
N PHE A 163 0.68 5.67 -7.93
CA PHE A 163 0.80 5.00 -6.64
C PHE A 163 1.92 5.58 -5.78
N LEU A 164 3.10 5.82 -6.37
CA LEU A 164 4.22 6.49 -5.70
C LEU A 164 3.84 7.87 -5.18
N LYS A 165 3.21 8.68 -6.03
CA LYS A 165 2.69 10.01 -5.69
C LYS A 165 1.77 9.92 -4.46
N ASN A 166 0.82 9.00 -4.52
CA ASN A 166 -0.23 8.83 -3.54
C ASN A 166 0.30 8.31 -2.19
N ILE A 167 1.23 7.35 -2.19
CA ILE A 167 1.95 6.93 -0.98
C ILE A 167 2.75 8.08 -0.36
N PHE A 168 3.42 8.87 -1.18
CA PHE A 168 4.23 9.97 -0.67
C PHE A 168 3.36 11.04 0.01
N PHE A 169 2.26 11.45 -0.62
CA PHE A 169 1.33 12.41 -0.02
C PHE A 169 0.66 11.85 1.24
N THR A 170 0.25 10.59 1.24
CA THR A 170 -0.34 9.98 2.44
C THR A 170 0.65 9.92 3.60
N SER A 171 1.92 9.61 3.38
CA SER A 171 2.95 9.71 4.43
C SER A 171 3.10 11.13 4.99
N ILE A 172 3.07 12.17 4.14
CA ILE A 172 3.15 13.57 4.60
C ILE A 172 1.92 13.92 5.46
N VAL A 173 0.73 13.53 5.02
CA VAL A 173 -0.52 13.78 5.76
C VAL A 173 -0.55 13.02 7.09
N LEU A 174 0.00 11.80 7.12
CA LEU A 174 0.06 10.97 8.31
C LEU A 174 1.17 11.40 9.29
N PHE A 175 2.13 12.23 8.88
CA PHE A 175 3.22 12.69 9.76
C PHE A 175 2.73 13.35 11.07
N PRO A 176 1.91 14.42 11.04
CA PRO A 176 1.40 15.04 12.26
C PRO A 176 0.54 14.05 13.08
N LEU A 177 -0.23 13.20 12.41
CA LEU A 177 -1.06 12.18 13.04
C LEU A 177 -0.22 11.13 13.78
N ALA A 178 0.84 10.63 13.17
CA ALA A 178 1.77 9.68 13.76
C ALA A 178 2.38 10.27 15.05
N SER A 179 2.75 11.55 15.02
CA SER A 179 3.32 12.24 16.18
C SER A 179 2.31 12.34 17.34
N LEU A 180 1.06 12.72 17.05
CA LEU A 180 -0.01 12.80 18.04
C LEU A 180 -0.31 11.43 18.64
N PHE A 181 -0.38 10.38 17.83
CA PHE A 181 -0.65 9.03 18.34
C PHE A 181 0.46 8.50 19.23
N LEU A 182 1.73 8.80 18.92
CA LEU A 182 2.82 8.43 19.82
C LEU A 182 2.69 9.13 21.18
N VAL A 183 2.33 10.41 21.20
CA VAL A 183 2.09 11.16 22.45
C VAL A 183 0.90 10.59 23.22
N VAL A 184 -0.25 10.40 22.57
CA VAL A 184 -1.46 9.82 23.19
C VAL A 184 -1.19 8.40 23.70
N SER A 185 -0.35 7.64 22.98
CA SER A 185 0.03 6.28 23.37
C SER A 185 0.94 6.23 24.59
N GLN A 186 1.64 7.31 24.94
CA GLN A 186 2.37 7.39 26.21
C GLN A 186 1.41 7.55 27.39
N ILE A 187 0.37 8.38 27.20
CA ILE A 187 -0.60 8.72 28.25
C ILE A 187 -1.54 7.55 28.54
N THR A 188 -2.02 6.88 27.50
CA THR A 188 -3.06 5.87 27.63
C THR A 188 -2.48 4.47 27.86
N LYS A 189 -3.05 3.72 28.81
CA LYS A 189 -2.72 2.29 29.05
C LYS A 189 -3.51 1.34 28.13
N ARG A 190 -4.56 1.85 27.48
CA ARG A 190 -5.50 1.06 26.66
C ARG A 190 -5.25 1.33 25.17
N PRO A 191 -4.69 0.37 24.41
CA PRO A 191 -4.40 0.54 22.98
C PRO A 191 -5.66 0.80 22.14
N ILE A 192 -6.83 0.35 22.60
CA ILE A 192 -8.11 0.42 21.90
C ILE A 192 -8.64 1.85 21.73
N VAL A 193 -8.39 2.74 22.69
CA VAL A 193 -8.86 4.15 22.61
C VAL A 193 -8.07 4.93 21.55
N ILE A 194 -6.77 4.65 21.43
CA ILE A 194 -5.92 5.20 20.36
C ILE A 194 -6.40 4.72 18.99
N VAL A 195 -6.82 3.45 18.86
CA VAL A 195 -7.34 2.89 17.59
C VAL A 195 -8.63 3.58 17.16
N ILE A 196 -9.55 3.87 18.09
CA ILE A 196 -10.83 4.51 17.76
C ILE A 196 -10.61 5.96 17.29
N ILE A 197 -9.76 6.71 17.99
CA ILE A 197 -9.43 8.11 17.62
C ILE A 197 -8.62 8.14 16.32
N ALA A 198 -7.69 7.18 16.14
CA ALA A 198 -6.94 7.03 14.90
C ALA A 198 -7.82 6.68 13.71
N SER A 199 -8.77 5.76 13.91
CA SER A 199 -9.73 5.36 12.89
C SER A 199 -10.57 6.54 12.40
N PHE A 200 -10.96 7.47 13.28
CA PHE A 200 -11.74 8.65 12.89
C PHE A 200 -10.96 9.65 12.03
N PHE A 201 -9.71 9.97 12.40
CA PHE A 201 -8.89 10.91 11.62
C PHE A 201 -8.36 10.29 10.32
N ILE A 202 -8.10 8.99 10.33
CA ILE A 202 -7.69 8.26 9.13
C ILE A 202 -8.85 8.15 8.15
N PHE A 203 -10.08 7.97 8.61
CA PHE A 203 -11.29 8.03 7.78
C PHE A 203 -11.39 9.36 7.02
N TYR A 204 -11.02 10.47 7.67
CA TYR A 204 -10.97 11.79 7.03
C TYR A 204 -9.86 11.89 5.97
N SER A 205 -8.66 11.37 6.25
CA SER A 205 -7.58 11.31 5.25
C SER A 205 -7.88 10.36 4.09
N ALA A 206 -8.60 9.27 4.36
CA ALA A 206 -9.04 8.29 3.37
C ALA A 206 -10.15 8.88 2.46
N LEU A 207 -11.04 9.72 2.99
CA LEU A 207 -12.00 10.48 2.18
C LEU A 207 -11.29 11.42 1.19
N TYR A 208 -10.17 12.04 1.60
CA TYR A 208 -9.38 12.89 0.71
C TYR A 208 -8.74 12.07 -0.42
N PHE A 209 -8.19 10.90 -0.10
CA PHE A 209 -7.62 9.95 -1.05
C PHE A 209 -8.67 9.39 -2.02
N PHE A 210 -9.87 9.10 -1.52
CA PHE A 210 -11.01 8.61 -2.30
C PHE A 210 -11.56 9.69 -3.25
N MET A 211 -11.57 10.97 -2.83
CA MET A 211 -12.00 12.08 -3.68
C MET A 211 -11.04 12.33 -4.86
N GLU A 212 -9.72 12.20 -4.65
CA GLU A 212 -8.75 12.29 -5.75
C GLU A 212 -8.85 11.09 -6.72
N TYR A 213 -9.18 9.90 -6.20
CA TYR A 213 -9.41 8.69 -7.00
C TYR A 213 -10.68 8.78 -7.88
N CYS A 214 -11.74 9.41 -7.38
CA CYS A 214 -12.96 9.68 -8.16
C CYS A 214 -12.69 10.66 -9.32
N MET A 215 -11.77 11.61 -9.13
CA MET A 215 -11.34 12.52 -10.20
C MET A 215 -10.45 11.84 -11.25
N ASN A 216 -9.58 10.92 -10.85
CA ASN A 216 -8.71 10.17 -11.77
C ASN A 216 -9.44 9.08 -12.57
N THR A 217 -10.45 8.44 -11.99
CA THR A 217 -11.32 7.51 -12.75
C THR A 217 -12.17 8.27 -13.78
N CYS A 218 -12.64 9.48 -13.45
CA CYS A 218 -13.25 10.36 -14.46
C CYS A 218 -12.29 10.71 -15.60
N SER A 219 -11.01 11.02 -15.33
CA SER A 219 -10.06 11.37 -16.39
C SER A 219 -9.72 10.19 -17.31
N ILE A 220 -9.66 8.96 -16.78
CA ILE A 220 -9.45 7.73 -17.58
C ILE A 220 -10.68 7.38 -18.43
N ILE A 221 -11.90 7.77 -18.02
CA ILE A 221 -13.12 7.61 -18.84
C ILE A 221 -13.21 8.69 -19.94
N ILE A 222 -12.61 9.87 -19.71
CA ILE A 222 -12.63 10.99 -20.67
C ILE A 222 -11.51 10.88 -21.72
N PHE A 223 -10.32 10.38 -21.36
CA PHE A 223 -9.20 10.22 -22.30
C PHE A 223 -9.39 9.27 -23.49
N PRO A 224 -10.22 8.20 -23.50
CA PRO A 224 -10.43 7.39 -24.70
C PRO A 224 -11.20 8.13 -25.81
N TYR A 225 -11.83 9.27 -25.50
CA TYR A 225 -12.60 10.04 -26.48
C TYR A 225 -11.76 11.06 -27.26
N HIS A 226 -10.55 11.41 -26.81
CA HIS A 226 -9.81 12.54 -27.39
C HIS A 226 -8.72 12.17 -28.41
N LEU A 227 -8.57 10.88 -28.75
CA LEU A 227 -7.58 10.37 -29.72
C LEU A 227 -8.22 9.67 -30.94
N LYS A 228 -9.42 10.10 -31.33
CA LYS A 228 -9.98 9.85 -32.67
C LYS A 228 -10.24 11.17 -33.38
N LEU A 229 -9.16 11.82 -33.84
CA LEU A 229 -9.16 12.77 -34.95
C LEU A 229 -7.91 12.54 -35.78
#